data_AF-A0A4P9WZ14-F1
#
_entry.id   AF-A0A4P9WZ14-F1
#
_cell.length_a   1.000
_cell.length_b   1.000
_cell.length_c   1.000
_cell.angle_alpha   90.00
_cell.angle_beta   90.00
_cell.angle_gamma   90.00
#
_symmetry.space_group_name_H-M   'P 1'
#
loop_
_entity.id
_entity.type
_entity.pdbx_description
1 polymer ?
#
loop_
_entity_poly.entity_id
_entity_poly.type
_entity_poly.pdbx_seq_one_letter_code
_entity_poly.pdbx_strand_id
1 'polypeptide(L)'
;SFEGWGTSLAWWASFAGQQNMNVQTNLLDAFFNVNSGLGFNIVRYNIGAGARQDELQYYGNYRAMPAWQAASNVAMDPTADIGQLNILRGAMARGVNIIEAFANSPPPWMTISGSSMGQPDGSDNLSPARYAEYANYMARAVQWLNSQGVPVRTVAAMNEPSAGWWLQHKDSNKSQEGCAINRANHNGIYQAMSLALQRFGSTTVISAADENSLTAASDSLKLMGNFPRVQQINIHGYFATIDFDTNLVNEFRARVGNRRLWMSEFGLPGQDMTSGIALALSIVRDLVQLRVQAWVYWQALDEGDEWGLINAPLASTHFENGLPQIGKQYWVIAQFCKHIRPGWSIVGTTATADLRTVAAVPPNRSSLVIVVVN
;
A
#
# COMPACT_ATOMS: atom_id res chain seq x y z
N SER A 1 17.74 -6.89 -7.28
CA SER A 1 18.06 -6.45 -5.91
C SER A 1 16.78 -6.11 -5.18
N PHE A 2 16.84 -6.10 -3.85
CA PHE A 2 15.77 -5.64 -2.98
C PHE A 2 15.68 -4.11 -3.02
N GLU A 3 14.49 -3.56 -3.21
CA GLU A 3 14.19 -2.14 -3.37
C GLU A 3 13.90 -1.46 -2.02
N GLY A 4 13.40 -2.21 -1.04
CA GLY A 4 13.30 -1.71 0.33
C GLY A 4 11.99 -2.01 1.05
N TRP A 5 11.73 -1.17 2.05
CA TRP A 5 10.65 -1.32 3.01
C TRP A 5 9.79 -0.07 3.01
N GLY A 6 8.50 -0.24 3.26
CA GLY A 6 7.58 0.89 3.26
C GLY A 6 6.33 0.71 4.11
N THR A 7 5.50 1.74 4.04
CA THR A 7 4.13 1.74 4.55
C THR A 7 3.19 2.45 3.60
N SER A 8 1.91 2.12 3.67
CA SER A 8 0.84 2.96 3.11
C SER A 8 0.61 4.20 3.97
N LEU A 9 0.30 5.33 3.32
CA LEU A 9 -0.17 6.53 4.00
C LEU A 9 -1.69 6.52 4.25
N ALA A 10 -2.40 5.54 3.68
CA ALA A 10 -3.79 5.31 4.05
C ALA A 10 -3.85 4.85 5.51
N TRP A 11 -4.67 5.45 6.38
CA TRP A 11 -5.22 6.81 6.30
C TRP A 11 -4.58 7.76 7.31
N TRP A 12 -3.83 7.16 8.23
CA TRP A 12 -3.19 7.80 9.36
C TRP A 12 -2.38 9.04 9.00
N ALA A 13 -1.83 9.12 7.78
CA ALA A 13 -1.04 10.27 7.36
C ALA A 13 -1.89 11.54 7.17
N SER A 14 -3.15 11.40 6.74
CA SER A 14 -4.08 12.52 6.65
C SER A 14 -4.35 13.12 8.04
N PHE A 15 -4.57 12.25 9.04
CA PHE A 15 -4.68 12.66 10.45
C PHE A 15 -3.37 13.24 11.00
N ALA A 16 -2.26 12.50 10.87
CA ALA A 16 -0.98 12.83 11.46
C ALA A 16 -0.44 14.16 10.93
N GLY A 17 -0.58 14.43 9.63
CA GLY A 17 -0.11 15.67 9.02
C GLY A 17 -0.93 16.92 9.36
N GLN A 18 -2.05 16.77 10.07
CA GLN A 18 -2.83 17.86 10.65
C GLN A 18 -2.48 18.12 12.12
N GLN A 19 -1.71 17.24 12.76
CA GLN A 19 -1.25 17.43 14.13
C GLN A 19 -0.14 18.49 14.22
N ASN A 20 0.23 18.89 15.43
CA ASN A 20 1.35 19.83 15.60
C ASN A 20 2.69 19.23 15.10
N MET A 21 3.66 20.11 14.84
CA MET A 21 4.94 19.74 14.22
C MET A 21 5.73 18.70 15.04
N ASN A 22 5.62 18.68 16.37
CA ASN A 22 6.32 17.71 17.20
C ASN A 22 5.75 16.30 16.97
N VAL A 23 4.42 16.16 16.90
CA VAL A 23 3.76 14.88 16.60
C VAL A 23 4.17 14.37 15.22
N GLN A 24 4.10 15.25 14.21
CA GLN A 24 4.52 14.91 12.86
C GLN A 24 5.98 14.44 12.84
N THR A 25 6.88 15.20 13.48
CA THR A 25 8.31 14.89 13.54
C THR A 25 8.57 13.54 14.21
N ASN A 26 7.93 13.27 15.34
CA ASN A 26 8.08 12.00 16.06
C ASN A 26 7.66 10.80 15.21
N LEU A 27 6.50 10.86 14.56
CA LEU A 27 6.01 9.78 13.68
C LEU A 27 6.90 9.61 12.45
N LEU A 28 7.29 10.72 11.83
CA LEU A 28 8.17 10.71 10.67
C LEU A 28 9.55 10.13 11.02
N ASP A 29 10.10 10.46 12.19
CA ASP A 29 11.36 9.90 12.66
C ASP A 29 11.22 8.40 12.97
N ALA A 30 10.12 7.98 13.61
CA ALA A 30 9.87 6.57 13.90
C ALA A 30 9.85 5.70 12.64
N PHE A 31 9.17 6.14 11.59
CA PHE A 31 8.98 5.31 10.40
C PHE A 31 10.08 5.49 9.34
N PHE A 32 10.58 6.70 9.13
CA PHE A 32 11.40 7.01 7.96
C PHE A 32 12.87 7.34 8.29
N ASN A 33 13.20 7.76 9.51
CA ASN A 33 14.60 8.05 9.83
C ASN A 33 15.42 6.77 9.83
N VAL A 34 16.50 6.73 9.05
CA VAL A 34 17.36 5.55 8.90
C VAL A 34 18.16 5.18 10.15
N ASN A 35 18.44 6.16 11.02
CA ASN A 35 19.28 5.96 12.20
C ASN A 35 18.44 5.69 13.46
N SER A 36 17.37 6.45 13.67
CA SER A 36 16.54 6.35 14.87
C SER A 36 15.28 5.49 14.67
N GLY A 37 14.75 5.43 13.46
CA GLY A 37 13.48 4.76 13.12
C GLY A 37 13.66 3.46 12.33
N LEU A 38 12.59 3.06 11.64
CA LEU A 38 12.57 1.89 10.75
C LEU A 38 13.35 2.14 9.45
N GLY A 39 13.58 3.40 9.08
CA GLY A 39 14.28 3.75 7.86
C GLY A 39 13.57 3.28 6.60
N PHE A 40 12.23 3.29 6.60
CA PHE A 40 11.43 3.01 5.41
C PHE A 40 11.80 3.99 4.29
N ASN A 41 11.94 3.47 3.07
CA ASN A 41 12.30 4.24 1.89
C ASN A 41 11.21 4.20 0.80
N ILE A 42 10.15 3.43 1.03
CA ILE A 42 8.99 3.29 0.16
C ILE A 42 7.76 3.89 0.84
N VAL A 43 6.97 4.63 0.08
CA VAL A 43 5.65 5.11 0.50
C VAL A 43 4.61 4.79 -0.57
N ARG A 44 3.46 4.25 -0.16
CA ARG A 44 2.25 4.21 -1.00
C ARG A 44 1.35 5.39 -0.62
N TYR A 45 1.18 6.35 -1.52
CA TYR A 45 0.36 7.55 -1.35
C TYR A 45 -1.06 7.29 -1.85
N ASN A 46 -2.06 7.44 -0.98
CA ASN A 46 -3.47 7.23 -1.30
C ASN A 46 -4.08 8.48 -1.93
N ILE A 47 -4.48 8.38 -3.19
CA ILE A 47 -5.33 9.37 -3.86
C ILE A 47 -6.77 9.10 -3.42
N GLY A 48 -7.24 9.90 -2.46
CA GLY A 48 -8.56 9.73 -1.85
C GLY A 48 -9.72 9.82 -2.85
N ALA A 49 -10.75 9.03 -2.58
CA ALA A 49 -11.98 9.00 -3.37
C ALA A 49 -13.00 10.04 -2.90
N GLY A 50 -12.98 10.41 -1.63
CA GLY A 50 -14.03 11.20 -1.02
C GLY A 50 -15.18 10.34 -0.53
N ALA A 51 -15.95 10.90 0.39
CA ALA A 51 -17.18 10.33 0.91
C ALA A 51 -18.31 11.34 0.73
N ARG A 52 -19.53 10.86 0.52
CA ARG A 52 -20.70 11.72 0.57
C ARG A 52 -21.00 12.12 2.02
N GLN A 53 -21.56 13.31 2.19
CA GLN A 53 -21.87 13.85 3.52
C GLN A 53 -22.81 12.93 4.33
N ASP A 54 -23.79 12.31 3.66
CA ASP A 54 -24.75 11.39 4.26
C ASP A 54 -24.18 9.99 4.53
N GLU A 55 -22.97 9.70 4.06
CA GLU A 55 -22.28 8.43 4.25
C GLU A 55 -21.15 8.49 5.28
N LEU A 56 -20.71 9.68 5.70
CA LEU A 56 -19.57 9.86 6.60
C LEU A 56 -19.67 9.02 7.88
N GLN A 57 -20.87 8.86 8.42
CA GLN A 57 -21.14 8.06 9.63
C GLN A 57 -20.83 6.55 9.49
N TYR A 58 -20.69 6.04 8.28
CA TYR A 58 -20.37 4.63 8.03
C TYR A 58 -18.86 4.37 7.95
N TYR A 59 -18.07 5.40 7.66
CA TYR A 59 -16.62 5.26 7.58
C TYR A 59 -16.03 5.14 8.99
N GLY A 60 -15.01 4.30 9.12
CA GLY A 60 -14.18 4.34 10.31
C GLY A 60 -13.40 5.66 10.40
N ASN A 61 -12.73 5.85 11.53
CA ASN A 61 -11.91 7.03 11.77
C ASN A 61 -10.86 7.21 10.66
N TYR A 62 -10.84 8.41 10.08
CA TYR A 62 -9.93 8.83 9.00
C TYR A 62 -10.08 8.07 7.68
N ARG A 63 -11.00 7.09 7.58
CA ARG A 63 -11.14 6.23 6.38
C ARG A 63 -11.83 6.93 5.21
N ALA A 64 -12.51 8.04 5.47
CA ALA A 64 -13.10 8.92 4.46
C ALA A 64 -12.05 9.93 3.97
N MET A 65 -11.25 9.53 2.97
CA MET A 65 -10.15 10.37 2.50
C MET A 65 -10.66 11.50 1.60
N PRO A 66 -10.11 12.73 1.67
CA PRO A 66 -10.53 13.81 0.79
C PRO A 66 -10.29 13.48 -0.70
N ALA A 67 -11.31 13.69 -1.53
CA ALA A 67 -11.17 13.60 -2.98
C ALA A 67 -10.42 14.79 -3.53
N TRP A 68 -9.57 14.58 -4.53
CA TRP A 68 -8.97 15.70 -5.27
C TRP A 68 -9.97 16.35 -6.21
N GLN A 69 -11.12 15.73 -6.48
CA GLN A 69 -12.18 16.31 -7.29
C GLN A 69 -13.54 15.96 -6.68
N ALA A 70 -14.22 16.95 -6.09
CA ALA A 70 -15.47 16.75 -5.38
C ALA A 70 -16.66 16.38 -6.29
N ALA A 71 -16.68 16.88 -7.53
CA ALA A 71 -17.72 16.60 -8.52
C ALA A 71 -17.19 16.77 -9.96
N SER A 72 -17.90 16.21 -10.95
CA SER A 72 -17.48 16.24 -12.37
C SER A 72 -17.28 17.65 -12.93
N ASN A 73 -18.04 18.64 -12.45
CA ASN A 73 -17.98 20.04 -12.85
C ASN A 73 -17.10 20.91 -11.94
N VAL A 74 -16.48 20.34 -10.91
CA VAL A 74 -15.60 21.03 -9.98
C VAL A 74 -14.14 20.80 -10.41
N ALA A 75 -13.32 21.85 -10.31
CA ALA A 75 -11.89 21.74 -10.60
C ALA A 75 -11.20 20.78 -9.61
N MET A 76 -10.09 20.18 -10.03
CA MET A 76 -9.29 19.39 -9.08
C MET A 76 -8.64 20.32 -8.06
N ASP A 77 -8.79 20.01 -6.77
CA ASP A 77 -8.03 20.58 -5.67
C ASP A 77 -7.04 19.51 -5.15
N PRO A 78 -5.79 19.53 -5.62
CA PRO A 78 -4.77 18.58 -5.18
C PRO A 78 -4.29 18.85 -3.74
N THR A 79 -4.72 19.96 -3.12
CA THR A 79 -4.40 20.30 -1.72
C THR A 79 -5.49 19.88 -0.73
N ALA A 80 -6.55 19.23 -1.21
CA ALA A 80 -7.67 18.76 -0.40
C ALA A 80 -7.25 17.86 0.79
N ASP A 81 -6.13 17.14 0.66
CA ASP A 81 -5.51 16.39 1.76
C ASP A 81 -4.09 16.89 2.06
N ILE A 82 -4.02 18.10 2.63
CA ILE A 82 -2.74 18.70 3.02
C ILE A 82 -2.01 17.87 4.09
N GLY A 83 -2.74 17.14 4.94
CA GLY A 83 -2.16 16.29 5.98
C GLY A 83 -1.29 15.19 5.38
N GLN A 84 -1.83 14.41 4.45
CA GLN A 84 -1.06 13.36 3.80
C GLN A 84 0.13 13.92 3.00
N LEU A 85 -0.03 15.10 2.38
CA LEU A 85 1.09 15.79 1.69
C LEU A 85 2.20 16.22 2.66
N ASN A 86 1.86 16.67 3.87
CA ASN A 86 2.86 17.04 4.89
C ASN A 86 3.68 15.82 5.31
N ILE A 87 3.02 14.68 5.57
CA ILE A 87 3.70 13.43 5.91
C ILE A 87 4.54 12.91 4.75
N LEU A 88 4.02 12.94 3.51
CA LEU A 88 4.78 12.55 2.33
C LEU A 88 6.09 13.35 2.18
N ARG A 89 6.01 14.69 2.26
CA ARG A 89 7.19 15.57 2.18
C ARG A 89 8.16 15.31 3.33
N GLY A 90 7.64 15.16 4.54
CA GLY A 90 8.43 14.85 5.73
C GLY A 90 9.15 13.49 5.63
N ALA A 91 8.54 12.51 4.97
CA ALA A 91 9.11 11.19 4.73
C ALA A 91 10.19 11.24 3.65
N MET A 92 9.98 12.00 2.56
CA MET A 92 11.00 12.25 1.54
C MET A 92 12.24 12.93 2.13
N ALA A 93 12.05 13.91 3.02
CA ALA A 93 13.14 14.57 3.74
C ALA A 93 13.97 13.61 4.63
N ARG A 94 13.45 12.40 4.91
CA ARG A 94 14.10 11.36 5.73
C ARG A 94 14.63 10.18 4.91
N GLY A 95 14.56 10.26 3.58
CA GLY A 95 15.16 9.27 2.69
C GLY A 95 14.16 8.37 1.95
N VAL A 96 12.86 8.66 2.01
CA VAL A 96 11.91 8.05 1.07
C VAL A 96 12.26 8.47 -0.35
N ASN A 97 12.53 7.47 -1.19
CA ASN A 97 12.99 7.67 -2.56
C ASN A 97 12.21 6.83 -3.59
N ILE A 98 11.24 6.05 -3.13
CA ILE A 98 10.31 5.32 -3.99
C ILE A 98 8.89 5.63 -3.54
N ILE A 99 8.11 6.17 -4.46
CA ILE A 99 6.73 6.58 -4.20
C ILE A 99 5.84 5.89 -5.22
N GLU A 100 4.84 5.17 -4.71
CA GLU A 100 3.74 4.62 -5.49
C GLU A 100 2.48 5.41 -5.16
N ALA A 101 1.75 5.87 -6.17
CA ALA A 101 0.39 6.38 -5.95
C ALA A 101 -0.60 5.22 -6.08
N PHE A 102 -1.65 5.19 -5.27
CA PHE A 102 -2.72 4.23 -5.43
C PHE A 102 -4.07 4.85 -5.06
N ALA A 103 -5.16 4.17 -5.38
CA ALA A 103 -6.50 4.54 -4.94
C ALA A 103 -7.31 3.30 -4.58
N ASN A 104 -8.04 3.38 -3.47
CA ASN A 104 -8.99 2.36 -3.09
C ASN A 104 -10.27 2.41 -3.93
N SER A 105 -10.66 3.60 -4.39
CA SER A 105 -11.88 3.81 -5.17
C SER A 105 -11.82 5.07 -6.05
N PRO A 106 -12.54 5.12 -7.17
CA PRO A 106 -12.86 6.37 -7.85
C PRO A 106 -13.76 7.27 -6.98
N PRO A 107 -13.78 8.60 -7.22
CA PRO A 107 -14.72 9.47 -6.55
C PRO A 107 -16.19 9.07 -6.76
N PRO A 108 -17.09 9.28 -5.77
CA PRO A 108 -18.49 8.85 -5.86
C PRO A 108 -19.23 9.29 -7.12
N TRP A 109 -18.92 10.45 -7.68
CA TRP A 109 -19.56 10.95 -8.90
C TRP A 109 -19.14 10.18 -10.18
N MET A 110 -18.09 9.36 -10.11
CA MET A 110 -17.68 8.42 -11.16
C MET A 110 -18.22 6.99 -10.93
N THR A 111 -18.60 6.63 -9.70
CA THR A 111 -18.98 5.25 -9.38
C THR A 111 -20.40 4.94 -9.80
N ILE A 112 -20.73 3.64 -9.91
CA ILE A 112 -22.08 3.20 -10.28
C ILE A 112 -23.04 3.39 -9.10
N SER A 113 -22.61 3.03 -7.89
CA SER A 113 -23.42 3.16 -6.68
C SER A 113 -23.60 4.61 -6.21
N GLY A 114 -22.78 5.53 -6.72
CA GLY A 114 -22.68 6.89 -6.19
C GLY A 114 -22.02 6.92 -4.80
N SER A 115 -21.30 5.87 -4.41
CA SER A 115 -20.51 5.76 -3.18
C SER A 115 -19.10 5.26 -3.50
N SER A 116 -18.11 5.63 -2.67
CA SER A 116 -16.74 5.13 -2.79
C SER A 116 -16.48 3.86 -1.99
N MET A 117 -17.45 3.34 -1.21
CA MET A 117 -17.30 2.08 -0.45
C MET A 117 -17.47 0.81 -1.30
N GLY A 118 -18.21 0.92 -2.41
CA GLY A 118 -18.58 -0.22 -3.25
C GLY A 118 -20.05 -0.19 -3.65
N GLN A 119 -20.52 -1.29 -4.22
CA GLN A 119 -21.93 -1.56 -4.49
C GLN A 119 -22.56 -2.31 -3.31
N PRO A 120 -23.88 -2.18 -3.06
CA PRO A 120 -24.57 -3.00 -2.06
C PRO A 120 -24.42 -4.52 -2.25
N ASP A 121 -24.28 -4.97 -3.50
CA ASP A 121 -24.17 -6.38 -3.87
C ASP A 121 -22.73 -6.85 -4.15
N GLY A 122 -21.75 -5.94 -4.02
CA GLY A 122 -20.32 -6.23 -4.23
C GLY A 122 -19.93 -6.39 -5.70
N SER A 123 -20.83 -6.05 -6.62
CA SER A 123 -20.54 -6.02 -8.06
C SER A 123 -19.63 -4.85 -8.44
N ASP A 124 -19.22 -4.82 -9.71
CA ASP A 124 -18.40 -3.75 -10.26
C ASP A 124 -18.96 -2.36 -9.90
N ASN A 125 -18.13 -1.51 -9.30
CA ASN A 125 -18.53 -0.16 -8.91
C ASN A 125 -17.99 0.94 -9.84
N LEU A 126 -17.38 0.57 -10.97
CA LEU A 126 -16.99 1.50 -12.02
C LEU A 126 -17.37 0.95 -13.39
N SER A 127 -18.17 1.71 -14.14
CA SER A 127 -18.57 1.34 -15.50
C SER A 127 -17.38 1.42 -16.47
N PRO A 128 -17.23 0.46 -17.41
CA PRO A 128 -16.23 0.53 -18.48
C PRO A 128 -16.24 1.85 -19.27
N ALA A 129 -17.42 2.48 -19.42
CA ALA A 129 -17.55 3.78 -20.08
C ALA A 129 -16.80 4.92 -19.36
N ARG A 130 -16.47 4.76 -18.07
CA ARG A 130 -15.78 5.75 -17.24
C ARG A 130 -14.30 5.42 -16.99
N TYR A 131 -13.77 4.31 -17.51
CA TYR A 131 -12.37 3.95 -17.29
C TYR A 131 -11.39 5.03 -17.75
N ALA A 132 -11.64 5.66 -18.90
CA ALA A 132 -10.82 6.76 -19.39
C ALA A 132 -10.91 8.01 -18.50
N GLU A 133 -12.09 8.31 -17.97
CA GLU A 133 -12.31 9.44 -17.08
C GLU A 133 -11.59 9.25 -15.74
N TYR A 134 -11.76 8.08 -15.12
CA TYR A 134 -11.05 7.70 -13.91
C TYR A 134 -9.53 7.67 -14.10
N ALA A 135 -9.06 7.10 -15.22
CA ALA A 135 -7.64 7.05 -15.52
C ALA A 135 -7.03 8.45 -15.70
N ASN A 136 -7.76 9.38 -16.30
CA ASN A 136 -7.33 10.76 -16.42
C ASN A 136 -7.25 11.45 -15.05
N TYR A 137 -8.17 11.17 -14.13
CA TYR A 137 -8.10 11.69 -12.75
C TYR A 137 -6.83 11.23 -12.04
N MET A 138 -6.54 9.92 -12.06
CA MET A 138 -5.31 9.36 -11.47
C MET A 138 -4.05 9.92 -12.12
N ALA A 139 -4.00 10.00 -13.45
CA ALA A 139 -2.83 10.53 -14.17
C ALA A 139 -2.60 12.03 -13.92
N ARG A 140 -3.67 12.83 -13.73
CA ARG A 140 -3.56 14.25 -13.33
C ARG A 140 -3.04 14.39 -11.91
N ALA A 141 -3.47 13.52 -11.00
CA ALA A 141 -2.93 13.50 -9.64
C ALA A 141 -1.43 13.22 -9.64
N VAL A 142 -1.00 12.19 -10.38
CA VAL A 142 0.41 11.86 -10.61
C VAL A 142 1.18 13.03 -11.25
N GLN A 143 0.62 13.67 -12.28
CA GLN A 143 1.23 14.82 -12.94
C GLN A 143 1.47 15.97 -11.95
N TRP A 144 0.49 16.29 -11.11
CA TRP A 144 0.63 17.34 -10.12
C TRP A 144 1.65 16.98 -9.05
N LEU A 145 1.63 15.75 -8.51
CA LEU A 145 2.65 15.29 -7.55
C LEU A 145 4.06 15.47 -8.13
N ASN A 146 4.28 15.01 -9.37
CA ASN A 146 5.54 15.18 -10.07
C ASN A 146 5.92 16.67 -10.23
N SER A 147 4.96 17.55 -10.54
CA SER A 147 5.24 18.99 -10.65
C SER A 147 5.58 19.64 -9.30
N GLN A 148 5.17 19.03 -8.18
CA GLN A 148 5.57 19.43 -6.82
C GLN A 148 6.89 18.80 -6.36
N GLY A 149 7.62 18.13 -7.26
CA GLY A 149 8.89 17.48 -6.94
C GLY A 149 8.75 16.12 -6.24
N VAL A 150 7.56 15.52 -6.24
CA VAL A 150 7.31 14.15 -5.75
C VAL A 150 7.47 13.17 -6.92
N PRO A 151 8.56 12.39 -7.02
CA PRO A 151 8.81 11.52 -8.17
C PRO A 151 7.99 10.23 -8.07
N VAL A 152 6.73 10.28 -8.51
CA VAL A 152 5.84 9.11 -8.49
C VAL A 152 6.35 8.08 -9.50
N ARG A 153 6.87 6.96 -8.98
CA ARG A 153 7.50 5.91 -9.79
C ARG A 153 6.45 4.97 -10.38
N THR A 154 5.47 4.59 -9.57
CA THR A 154 4.41 3.64 -9.97
C THR A 154 3.02 4.15 -9.59
N VAL A 155 2.00 3.67 -10.31
CA VAL A 155 0.60 3.91 -9.97
C VAL A 155 -0.20 2.60 -9.99
N ALA A 156 -0.91 2.30 -8.90
CA ALA A 156 -1.89 1.22 -8.80
C ALA A 156 -3.31 1.84 -8.85
N ALA A 157 -4.02 1.65 -9.96
CA ALA A 157 -5.34 2.28 -10.15
C ALA A 157 -6.48 1.55 -9.42
N MET A 158 -6.19 0.42 -8.77
CA MET A 158 -7.16 -0.40 -8.05
C MET A 158 -6.45 -0.98 -6.83
N ASN A 159 -7.20 -1.18 -5.75
CA ASN A 159 -6.76 -1.89 -4.55
C ASN A 159 -7.71 -3.08 -4.32
N GLU A 160 -7.15 -4.29 -4.29
CA GLU A 160 -7.88 -5.57 -4.14
C GLU A 160 -9.17 -5.66 -4.99
N PRO A 161 -9.11 -5.36 -6.30
CA PRO A 161 -10.31 -5.16 -7.11
C PRO A 161 -11.24 -6.38 -7.14
N SER A 162 -10.70 -7.59 -6.98
CA SER A 162 -11.44 -8.84 -7.14
C SER A 162 -11.78 -9.54 -5.81
N ALA A 163 -11.64 -8.84 -4.69
CA ALA A 163 -11.72 -9.42 -3.37
C ALA A 163 -13.14 -9.85 -2.94
N GLY A 164 -14.18 -9.22 -3.51
CA GLY A 164 -15.58 -9.56 -3.24
C GLY A 164 -16.14 -9.00 -1.91
N TRP A 165 -15.42 -8.12 -1.22
CA TRP A 165 -15.87 -7.49 0.03
C TRP A 165 -16.02 -5.97 -0.01
N TRP A 166 -15.88 -5.35 -1.19
CA TRP A 166 -16.14 -3.92 -1.37
C TRP A 166 -17.65 -3.67 -1.46
N LEU A 167 -18.27 -3.59 -0.29
CA LEU A 167 -19.71 -3.47 -0.09
C LEU A 167 -20.07 -2.12 0.52
N GLN A 168 -21.09 -1.47 -0.03
CA GLN A 168 -21.62 -0.23 0.54
C GLN A 168 -22.18 -0.48 1.95
N HIS A 169 -21.77 0.34 2.93
CA HIS A 169 -22.22 0.28 4.34
C HIS A 169 -22.00 -1.08 5.02
N LYS A 170 -21.03 -1.88 4.53
CA LYS A 170 -20.72 -3.23 5.02
C LYS A 170 -20.65 -3.30 6.54
N ASP A 171 -19.83 -2.41 7.09
CA ASP A 171 -19.54 -2.35 8.51
C ASP A 171 -20.03 -0.99 9.01
N SER A 172 -21.13 -1.01 9.76
CA SER A 172 -21.70 0.20 10.36
C SER A 172 -20.64 0.86 11.23
N ASN A 173 -20.09 2.01 10.77
CA ASN A 173 -19.00 2.80 11.38
C ASN A 173 -17.55 2.28 11.24
N LYS A 174 -17.28 1.25 10.43
CA LYS A 174 -15.91 0.78 10.14
C LYS A 174 -15.63 0.62 8.65
N SER A 175 -16.55 1.05 7.80
CA SER A 175 -16.40 0.96 6.35
C SER A 175 -15.23 1.82 5.86
N GLN A 176 -14.79 1.55 4.63
CA GLN A 176 -13.69 2.22 3.98
C GLN A 176 -13.95 2.38 2.48
N GLU A 177 -13.17 3.22 1.82
CA GLU A 177 -13.14 3.28 0.36
C GLU A 177 -12.75 1.92 -0.23
N GLY A 178 -13.41 1.53 -1.32
CA GLY A 178 -13.20 0.29 -2.05
C GLY A 178 -13.98 0.27 -3.36
N CYS A 179 -13.41 -0.36 -4.39
CA CYS A 179 -14.05 -0.47 -5.70
C CYS A 179 -13.86 -1.88 -6.24
N ALA A 180 -14.91 -2.70 -6.15
CA ALA A 180 -14.92 -3.99 -6.82
C ALA A 180 -14.86 -3.79 -8.33
N ILE A 181 -13.99 -4.57 -8.98
CA ILE A 181 -13.85 -4.70 -10.43
C ILE A 181 -13.57 -6.17 -10.73
N ASN A 182 -14.45 -6.79 -11.50
CA ASN A 182 -14.29 -8.15 -11.97
C ASN A 182 -12.95 -8.33 -12.70
N ARG A 183 -12.27 -9.46 -12.48
CA ARG A 183 -10.97 -9.77 -13.11
C ARG A 183 -10.98 -9.64 -14.63
N ALA A 184 -12.10 -9.99 -15.28
CA ALA A 184 -12.25 -9.85 -16.72
C ALA A 184 -12.13 -8.39 -17.21
N ASN A 185 -12.38 -7.42 -16.33
CA ASN A 185 -12.41 -6.00 -16.64
C ASN A 185 -11.11 -5.25 -16.29
N HIS A 186 -10.16 -5.89 -15.58
CA HIS A 186 -8.87 -5.26 -15.20
C HIS A 186 -8.09 -4.74 -16.41
N ASN A 187 -8.12 -5.48 -17.52
CA ASN A 187 -7.47 -5.12 -18.78
C ASN A 187 -7.93 -3.75 -19.31
N GLY A 188 -9.22 -3.40 -19.13
CA GLY A 188 -9.75 -2.10 -19.52
C GLY A 188 -9.15 -0.95 -18.72
N ILE A 189 -8.95 -1.15 -17.42
CA ILE A 189 -8.31 -0.18 -16.52
C ILE A 189 -6.83 0.00 -16.87
N TYR A 190 -6.08 -1.08 -17.10
CA TYR A 190 -4.67 -0.98 -17.50
C TYR A 190 -4.49 -0.26 -18.84
N GLN A 191 -5.36 -0.54 -19.81
CA GLN A 191 -5.37 0.18 -21.09
C GLN A 191 -5.66 1.68 -20.89
N ALA A 192 -6.69 2.01 -20.11
CA ALA A 192 -7.06 3.40 -19.83
C ALA A 192 -5.94 4.16 -19.10
N MET A 193 -5.34 3.56 -18.07
CA MET A 193 -4.19 4.16 -17.37
C MET A 193 -2.99 4.36 -18.29
N SER A 194 -2.70 3.40 -19.15
CA SER A 194 -1.58 3.50 -20.09
C SER A 194 -1.74 4.72 -21.02
N LEU A 195 -2.94 4.89 -21.57
CA LEU A 195 -3.29 6.03 -22.42
C LEU A 195 -3.29 7.36 -21.66
N ALA A 196 -3.82 7.38 -20.43
CA ALA A 196 -3.84 8.58 -19.60
C ALA A 196 -2.42 9.05 -19.24
N LEU A 197 -1.55 8.14 -18.77
CA LEU A 197 -0.16 8.46 -18.46
C LEU A 197 0.61 8.97 -19.70
N GLN A 198 0.36 8.38 -20.88
CA GLN A 198 0.92 8.87 -22.14
C GLN A 198 0.41 10.27 -22.48
N ARG A 199 -0.90 10.51 -22.39
CA ARG A 199 -1.54 11.81 -22.66
C ARG A 199 -0.96 12.94 -21.81
N PHE A 200 -0.66 12.67 -20.54
CA PHE A 200 -0.07 13.65 -19.63
C PHE A 200 1.46 13.65 -19.61
N GLY A 201 2.12 12.92 -20.52
CA GLY A 201 3.58 12.90 -20.65
C GLY A 201 4.31 12.26 -19.47
N SER A 202 3.64 11.41 -18.69
CA SER A 202 4.20 10.80 -17.48
C SER A 202 5.08 9.58 -17.80
N THR A 203 6.23 9.51 -17.13
CA THR A 203 7.14 8.35 -17.10
C THR A 203 6.76 7.32 -16.06
N THR A 204 5.81 7.63 -15.17
CA THR A 204 5.24 6.69 -14.20
C THR A 204 4.73 5.44 -14.93
N VAL A 205 4.97 4.27 -14.32
CA VAL A 205 4.53 2.97 -14.84
C VAL A 205 3.45 2.36 -13.95
N ILE A 206 2.74 1.38 -14.46
CA ILE A 206 1.58 0.78 -13.78
C ILE A 206 2.05 -0.38 -12.89
N SER A 207 1.50 -0.42 -11.68
CA SER A 207 1.51 -1.58 -10.79
C SER A 207 0.19 -2.32 -10.89
N ALA A 208 0.24 -3.64 -11.01
CA ALA A 208 -0.94 -4.52 -11.15
C ALA A 208 -0.74 -5.82 -10.37
N ALA A 209 -1.70 -6.68 -10.07
CA ALA A 209 -3.10 -6.35 -10.01
C ALA A 209 -3.51 -5.79 -8.63
N ASP A 210 -2.57 -5.72 -7.68
CA ASP A 210 -2.78 -5.22 -6.31
C ASP A 210 -3.83 -6.07 -5.59
N GLU A 211 -3.71 -7.39 -5.75
CA GLU A 211 -4.68 -8.35 -5.25
C GLU A 211 -4.39 -8.76 -3.81
N ASN A 212 -5.44 -9.07 -3.06
CA ASN A 212 -5.41 -9.35 -1.62
C ASN A 212 -4.62 -10.61 -1.21
N SER A 213 -4.21 -11.46 -2.17
CA SER A 213 -3.51 -12.73 -1.89
C SER A 213 -2.76 -13.25 -3.12
N LEU A 214 -1.82 -14.18 -2.90
CA LEU A 214 -1.10 -14.87 -3.98
C LEU A 214 -2.05 -15.57 -4.97
N THR A 215 -3.07 -16.26 -4.48
CA THR A 215 -4.04 -16.98 -5.33
C THR A 215 -4.80 -16.00 -6.21
N ALA A 216 -5.36 -14.94 -5.63
CA ALA A 216 -6.07 -13.90 -6.37
C ALA A 216 -5.17 -13.23 -7.42
N ALA A 217 -3.93 -12.92 -7.05
CA ALA A 217 -2.94 -12.35 -7.96
C ALA A 217 -2.61 -13.30 -9.13
N SER A 218 -2.42 -14.59 -8.84
CA SER A 218 -2.18 -15.60 -9.88
C SER A 218 -3.34 -15.70 -10.85
N ASP A 219 -4.58 -15.70 -10.36
CA ASP A 219 -5.76 -15.77 -11.21
C ASP A 219 -5.95 -14.51 -12.06
N SER A 220 -5.70 -13.33 -11.51
CA SER A 220 -5.74 -12.08 -12.29
C SER A 220 -4.63 -12.02 -13.35
N LEU A 221 -3.43 -12.52 -13.05
CA LEU A 221 -2.35 -12.62 -14.05
C LEU A 221 -2.60 -13.67 -15.15
N LYS A 222 -3.47 -14.67 -14.93
CA LYS A 222 -3.90 -15.60 -15.99
C LYS A 222 -4.73 -14.90 -17.07
N LEU A 223 -5.50 -13.88 -16.69
CA LEU A 223 -6.39 -13.13 -17.57
C LEU A 223 -5.78 -11.82 -18.09
N MET A 224 -4.63 -11.42 -17.53
CA MET A 224 -3.96 -10.18 -17.91
C MET A 224 -3.44 -10.22 -19.34
N GLY A 225 -3.84 -9.23 -20.14
CA GLY A 225 -3.28 -8.99 -21.48
C GLY A 225 -1.85 -8.46 -21.45
N ASN A 226 -1.28 -8.19 -22.63
CA ASN A 226 0.06 -7.59 -22.71
C ASN A 226 -0.01 -6.06 -22.64
N PHE A 227 0.40 -5.49 -21.50
CA PHE A 227 0.44 -4.04 -21.29
C PHE A 227 1.88 -3.59 -20.99
N PRO A 228 2.61 -2.98 -21.95
CA PRO A 228 4.03 -2.60 -21.77
C PRO A 228 4.30 -1.61 -20.62
N ARG A 229 3.28 -0.82 -20.22
CA ARG A 229 3.37 0.07 -19.05
C ARG A 229 3.16 -0.65 -17.73
N VAL A 230 2.64 -1.88 -17.70
CA VAL A 230 2.59 -2.70 -16.48
C VAL A 230 3.97 -3.30 -16.24
N GLN A 231 4.77 -2.62 -15.42
CA GLN A 231 6.16 -2.98 -15.16
C GLN A 231 6.40 -3.45 -13.72
N GLN A 232 5.37 -3.39 -12.88
CA GLN A 232 5.39 -3.88 -11.51
C GLN A 232 4.15 -4.72 -11.24
N ILE A 233 4.36 -5.81 -10.51
CA ILE A 233 3.33 -6.64 -9.94
C ILE A 233 3.28 -6.42 -8.42
N ASN A 234 2.11 -6.06 -7.92
CA ASN A 234 1.77 -5.90 -6.52
C ASN A 234 0.87 -7.05 -6.07
N ILE A 235 1.14 -7.57 -4.88
CA ILE A 235 0.33 -8.56 -4.17
C ILE A 235 0.25 -8.19 -2.68
N HIS A 236 -0.81 -8.63 -2.01
CA HIS A 236 -0.95 -8.52 -0.58
C HIS A 236 -0.74 -9.87 0.11
N GLY A 237 -0.33 -9.82 1.37
CA GLY A 237 0.12 -10.99 2.14
C GLY A 237 -0.99 -11.75 2.86
N TYR A 238 -2.26 -11.39 2.66
CA TYR A 238 -3.38 -11.96 3.41
C TYR A 238 -3.72 -13.39 2.96
N PHE A 239 -4.37 -14.13 3.87
CA PHE A 239 -4.83 -15.51 3.67
C PHE A 239 -3.73 -16.53 3.36
N ALA A 240 -2.47 -16.14 3.52
CA ALA A 240 -1.34 -17.02 3.32
C ALA A 240 -1.07 -17.88 4.57
N THR A 241 -0.73 -19.15 4.34
CA THR A 241 -0.15 -20.04 5.34
C THR A 241 1.31 -19.68 5.64
N ILE A 242 1.95 -20.34 6.60
CA ILE A 242 3.39 -20.12 6.92
C ILE A 242 4.27 -20.35 5.69
N ASP A 243 3.93 -21.34 4.86
CA ASP A 243 4.63 -21.64 3.61
C ASP A 243 3.64 -21.59 2.45
N PHE A 244 4.09 -21.11 1.28
CA PHE A 244 3.30 -21.12 0.05
C PHE A 244 3.38 -22.47 -0.65
N ASP A 245 2.33 -22.78 -1.42
CA ASP A 245 2.39 -23.88 -2.38
C ASP A 245 3.44 -23.58 -3.47
N THR A 246 4.42 -24.47 -3.61
CA THR A 246 5.55 -24.25 -4.54
C THR A 246 5.12 -24.22 -6.01
N ASN A 247 4.09 -24.98 -6.39
CA ASN A 247 3.61 -24.99 -7.77
C ASN A 247 2.92 -23.66 -8.10
N LEU A 248 2.09 -23.15 -7.18
CA LEU A 248 1.45 -21.85 -7.31
C LEU A 248 2.48 -20.73 -7.38
N VAL A 249 3.51 -20.76 -6.52
CA VAL A 249 4.63 -19.80 -6.58
C VAL A 249 5.31 -19.83 -7.94
N ASN A 250 5.64 -21.03 -8.45
CA ASN A 250 6.32 -21.17 -9.74
C ASN A 250 5.46 -20.67 -10.91
N GLU A 251 4.16 -21.01 -10.95
CA GLU A 251 3.24 -20.51 -11.97
C GLU A 251 3.14 -18.98 -11.90
N PHE A 252 2.91 -18.44 -10.71
CA PHE A 252 2.78 -17.01 -10.48
C PHE A 252 4.06 -16.26 -10.92
N ARG A 253 5.24 -16.74 -10.48
CA ARG A 253 6.53 -16.15 -10.85
C ARG A 253 6.82 -16.21 -12.35
N ALA A 254 6.44 -17.29 -13.02
CA ALA A 254 6.56 -17.39 -14.47
C ALA A 254 5.73 -16.31 -15.17
N ARG A 255 4.51 -16.04 -14.68
CA ARG A 255 3.66 -14.96 -15.20
C ARG A 255 4.20 -13.58 -14.88
N VAL A 256 4.70 -13.34 -13.66
CA VAL A 256 5.37 -12.08 -13.28
C VAL A 256 6.50 -11.75 -14.27
N GLY A 257 7.31 -12.76 -14.62
CA GLY A 257 8.41 -12.62 -15.57
C GLY A 257 9.47 -11.64 -15.06
N ASN A 258 9.88 -10.69 -15.91
CA ASN A 258 10.91 -9.69 -15.60
C ASN A 258 10.37 -8.43 -14.91
N ARG A 259 9.06 -8.36 -14.63
CA ARG A 259 8.45 -7.23 -13.93
C ARG A 259 8.87 -7.24 -12.47
N ARG A 260 8.88 -6.05 -11.84
CA ARG A 260 9.09 -5.96 -10.39
C ARG A 260 8.00 -6.73 -9.67
N LEU A 261 8.31 -7.40 -8.56
CA LEU A 261 7.31 -8.02 -7.70
C LEU A 261 7.38 -7.42 -6.29
N TRP A 262 6.28 -6.87 -5.80
CA TRP A 262 6.18 -6.26 -4.50
C TRP A 262 5.17 -7.01 -3.63
N MET A 263 5.54 -7.25 -2.37
CA MET A 263 4.54 -7.39 -1.31
C MET A 263 4.12 -5.97 -0.94
N SER A 264 3.06 -5.47 -1.58
CA SER A 264 2.64 -4.07 -1.53
C SER A 264 1.72 -3.74 -0.36
N GLU A 265 1.25 -4.76 0.35
CA GLU A 265 0.46 -4.59 1.56
C GLU A 265 0.48 -5.87 2.41
N PHE A 266 0.74 -5.69 3.69
CA PHE A 266 0.36 -6.65 4.71
C PHE A 266 0.26 -5.94 6.05
N GLY A 267 -0.68 -6.39 6.87
CA GLY A 267 -0.85 -5.99 8.25
C GLY A 267 -1.64 -7.06 8.98
N LEU A 268 -1.67 -6.99 10.30
CA LEU A 268 -2.48 -7.87 11.14
C LEU A 268 -2.72 -7.18 12.48
N PRO A 269 -3.88 -7.41 13.10
CA PRO A 269 -4.16 -6.83 14.41
C PRO A 269 -3.24 -7.45 15.48
N GLY A 270 -2.96 -6.67 16.51
CA GLY A 270 -2.36 -7.13 17.75
C GLY A 270 -0.97 -6.54 18.04
N GLN A 271 -0.74 -6.17 19.30
CA GLN A 271 0.44 -5.41 19.71
C GLN A 271 1.50 -6.25 20.45
N ASP A 272 1.30 -7.57 20.52
CA ASP A 272 2.09 -8.50 21.30
C ASP A 272 3.11 -9.30 20.45
N MET A 273 3.87 -10.18 21.10
CA MET A 273 4.85 -11.02 20.41
C MET A 273 4.22 -12.10 19.54
N THR A 274 2.98 -12.54 19.82
CA THR A 274 2.26 -13.48 18.95
C THR A 274 2.09 -12.87 17.56
N SER A 275 1.59 -11.64 17.52
CA SER A 275 1.37 -10.86 16.30
C SER A 275 2.69 -10.47 15.65
N GLY A 276 3.71 -10.15 16.47
CA GLY A 276 5.08 -9.92 16.02
C GLY A 276 5.69 -11.12 15.31
N ILE A 277 5.59 -12.33 15.87
CA ILE A 277 6.12 -13.55 15.25
C ILE A 277 5.38 -13.87 13.95
N ALA A 278 4.04 -13.74 13.92
CA ALA A 278 3.26 -13.92 12.70
C ALA A 278 3.67 -12.94 11.58
N LEU A 279 3.98 -11.68 11.93
CA LEU A 279 4.55 -10.70 11.00
C LEU A 279 5.91 -11.15 10.47
N ALA A 280 6.82 -11.58 11.35
CA ALA A 280 8.17 -12.02 10.98
C ALA A 280 8.14 -13.25 10.05
N LEU A 281 7.31 -14.25 10.37
CA LEU A 281 7.11 -15.44 9.55
C LEU A 281 6.60 -15.07 8.15
N SER A 282 5.67 -14.13 8.07
CA SER A 282 5.15 -13.62 6.79
C SER A 282 6.25 -12.93 5.97
N ILE A 283 7.03 -12.03 6.57
CA ILE A 283 8.15 -11.36 5.91
C ILE A 283 9.16 -12.38 5.36
N VAL A 284 9.57 -13.37 6.17
CA VAL A 284 10.52 -14.39 5.72
C VAL A 284 9.95 -15.20 4.56
N ARG A 285 8.71 -15.69 4.67
CA ARG A 285 8.02 -16.43 3.61
C ARG A 285 8.02 -15.65 2.30
N ASP A 286 7.64 -14.38 2.34
CA ASP A 286 7.49 -13.54 1.15
C ASP A 286 8.85 -13.25 0.48
N LEU A 287 9.88 -12.96 1.28
CA LEU A 287 11.23 -12.70 0.76
C LEU A 287 11.91 -13.94 0.20
N VAL A 288 11.73 -15.10 0.85
CA VAL A 288 12.46 -16.33 0.49
C VAL A 288 11.74 -17.11 -0.61
N GLN A 289 10.42 -17.31 -0.48
CA GLN A 289 9.66 -18.14 -1.41
C GLN A 289 9.17 -17.33 -2.61
N LEU A 290 8.52 -16.18 -2.38
CA LEU A 290 8.03 -15.33 -3.48
C LEU A 290 9.11 -14.45 -4.09
N ARG A 291 10.23 -14.23 -3.38
CA ARG A 291 11.35 -13.40 -3.86
C ARG A 291 10.87 -12.00 -4.26
N VAL A 292 10.03 -11.43 -3.39
CA VAL A 292 9.56 -10.06 -3.55
C VAL A 292 10.74 -9.10 -3.42
N GLN A 293 10.67 -8.00 -4.17
CA GLN A 293 11.70 -6.97 -4.20
C GLN A 293 11.39 -5.82 -3.26
N ALA A 294 10.17 -5.71 -2.74
CA ALA A 294 9.83 -4.78 -1.69
C ALA A 294 8.80 -5.41 -0.76
N TRP A 295 8.77 -4.91 0.48
CA TRP A 295 7.79 -5.30 1.48
C TRP A 295 7.23 -4.06 2.16
N VAL A 296 5.92 -3.85 2.00
CA VAL A 296 5.22 -2.65 2.43
C VAL A 296 4.18 -3.04 3.47
N TYR A 297 4.36 -2.55 4.69
CA TYR A 297 3.33 -2.67 5.73
C TYR A 297 2.10 -1.87 5.29
N TRP A 298 0.90 -2.25 5.74
CA TRP A 298 -0.32 -1.48 5.46
C TRP A 298 -0.27 -0.10 6.16
N GLN A 299 -1.14 0.17 7.13
CA GLN A 299 -1.12 1.41 7.89
C GLN A 299 -0.14 1.31 9.06
N ALA A 300 0.90 2.15 9.10
CA ALA A 300 1.91 2.10 10.16
C ALA A 300 1.40 2.67 11.50
N LEU A 301 0.38 3.53 11.46
CA LEU A 301 -0.31 4.07 12.62
C LEU A 301 -1.79 3.70 12.51
N ASP A 302 -2.39 3.26 13.60
CA ASP A 302 -3.82 2.92 13.65
C ASP A 302 -4.44 3.43 14.96
N GLU A 303 -5.76 3.62 14.92
CA GLU A 303 -6.54 4.04 16.08
C GLU A 303 -7.55 2.94 16.44
N GLY A 304 -7.24 2.17 17.49
CA GLY A 304 -8.20 1.28 18.15
C GLY A 304 -8.44 -0.10 17.56
N ASP A 305 -8.10 -0.36 16.28
CA ASP A 305 -8.24 -1.71 15.68
C ASP A 305 -6.95 -2.55 15.79
N GLU A 306 -5.88 -1.98 16.35
CA GLU A 306 -4.56 -2.57 16.60
C GLU A 306 -3.79 -3.06 15.36
N TRP A 307 -4.06 -2.52 14.18
CA TRP A 307 -3.34 -2.87 12.94
C TRP A 307 -2.02 -2.12 12.77
N GLY A 308 -1.84 -1.02 13.48
CA GLY A 308 -0.68 -0.15 13.39
C GLY A 308 0.56 -0.78 14.04
N LEU A 309 1.74 -0.44 13.52
CA LEU A 309 3.00 -0.67 14.23
C LEU A 309 3.07 0.20 15.50
N ILE A 310 2.43 1.35 15.46
CA ILE A 310 2.21 2.27 16.57
C ILE A 310 0.69 2.46 16.69
N ASN A 311 0.14 2.36 17.89
CA ASN A 311 -1.27 2.62 18.14
C ASN A 311 -1.48 4.00 18.74
N ALA A 312 -2.35 4.78 18.12
CA ALA A 312 -2.91 5.99 18.69
C ALA A 312 -4.11 5.60 19.59
N PRO A 313 -4.14 5.97 20.88
CA PRO A 313 -5.36 5.87 21.66
C PRO A 313 -6.41 6.85 21.12
N LEU A 314 -7.70 6.55 21.36
CA LEU A 314 -8.90 7.24 20.82
C LEU A 314 -9.05 8.74 21.20
N ALA A 315 -8.05 9.37 21.82
CA ALA A 315 -8.08 10.76 22.27
C ALA A 315 -6.85 11.54 21.81
N SER A 316 -7.09 12.72 21.21
CA SER A 316 -6.12 13.60 20.56
C SER A 316 -4.98 14.15 21.43
N THR A 317 -5.07 14.03 22.77
CA THR A 317 -4.12 14.65 23.71
C THR A 317 -2.83 13.86 23.97
N HIS A 318 -2.66 12.67 23.37
CA HIS A 318 -1.57 11.75 23.75
C HIS A 318 -0.24 11.91 22.99
N PHE A 319 -0.21 12.61 21.88
CA PHE A 319 1.04 12.81 21.12
C PHE A 319 1.90 13.97 21.64
N GLU A 320 1.41 14.75 22.61
CA GLU A 320 2.12 15.91 23.16
C GLU A 320 3.39 15.52 23.93
N ASN A 321 3.50 14.28 24.41
CA ASN A 321 4.61 13.78 25.23
C ASN A 321 5.44 12.64 24.57
N GLY A 322 5.31 12.42 23.26
CA GLY A 322 6.05 11.39 22.52
C GLY A 322 5.16 10.48 21.67
N LEU A 323 5.72 9.37 21.20
CA LEU A 323 4.98 8.36 20.44
C LEU A 323 4.09 7.54 21.38
N PRO A 324 2.77 7.47 21.16
CA PRO A 324 1.91 6.59 21.93
C PRO A 324 2.18 5.13 21.59
N GLN A 325 2.10 4.24 22.59
CA GLN A 325 2.02 2.77 22.48
C GLN A 325 2.64 2.14 21.22
N ILE A 326 3.97 1.99 21.22
CA ILE A 326 4.70 1.26 20.17
C ILE A 326 4.51 -0.24 20.35
N GLY A 327 3.87 -0.90 19.39
CA GLY A 327 3.62 -2.34 19.39
C GLY A 327 4.87 -3.19 19.26
N LYS A 328 4.78 -4.47 19.65
CA LYS A 328 5.88 -5.43 19.41
C LYS A 328 6.17 -5.62 17.92
N GLN A 329 5.16 -5.52 17.06
CA GLN A 329 5.32 -5.58 15.60
C GLN A 329 6.33 -4.55 15.07
N TYR A 330 6.35 -3.32 15.61
CA TYR A 330 7.34 -2.30 15.24
C TYR A 330 8.78 -2.78 15.48
N TRP A 331 9.04 -3.36 16.65
CA TRP A 331 10.36 -3.85 17.02
C TRP A 331 10.75 -5.10 16.24
N VAL A 332 9.77 -5.93 15.90
CA VAL A 332 10.01 -7.13 15.10
C VAL A 332 10.34 -6.78 13.64
N ILE A 333 9.55 -5.91 12.98
CA ILE A 333 9.88 -5.47 11.62
C ILE A 333 11.22 -4.70 11.58
N ALA A 334 11.59 -4.02 12.67
CA ALA A 334 12.89 -3.36 12.80
C ALA A 334 14.08 -4.33 12.67
N GLN A 335 13.94 -5.60 13.09
CA GLN A 335 14.97 -6.63 12.91
C GLN A 335 15.27 -6.90 11.42
N PHE A 336 14.33 -6.61 10.54
CA PHE A 336 14.50 -6.72 9.10
C PHE A 336 14.93 -5.40 8.48
N CYS A 337 14.16 -4.32 8.67
CA CYS A 337 14.34 -3.10 7.89
C CYS A 337 15.58 -2.28 8.26
N LYS A 338 16.09 -2.42 9.48
CA LYS A 338 17.36 -1.81 9.89
C LYS A 338 18.57 -2.55 9.33
N HIS A 339 18.44 -3.84 9.03
CA HIS A 339 19.57 -4.71 8.71
C HIS A 339 19.59 -5.22 7.26
N ILE A 340 18.48 -5.16 6.53
CA ILE A 340 18.39 -5.48 5.11
C ILE A 340 18.02 -4.18 4.38
N ARG A 341 18.99 -3.52 3.74
CA ARG A 341 18.78 -2.18 3.17
C ARG A 341 18.52 -2.22 1.65
N PRO A 342 17.96 -1.15 1.07
CA PRO A 342 17.80 -1.02 -0.38
C PRO A 342 19.10 -1.32 -1.14
N GLY A 343 18.98 -2.01 -2.27
CA GLY A 343 20.10 -2.44 -3.11
C GLY A 343 20.69 -3.80 -2.72
N TRP A 344 20.39 -4.34 -1.54
CA TRP A 344 20.92 -5.63 -1.10
C TRP A 344 20.32 -6.79 -1.91
N SER A 345 21.03 -7.91 -1.91
CA SER A 345 20.55 -9.16 -2.50
C SER A 345 20.09 -10.10 -1.39
N ILE A 346 18.83 -10.53 -1.43
CA ILE A 346 18.36 -11.66 -0.64
C ILE A 346 19.01 -12.93 -1.22
N VAL A 347 19.61 -13.73 -0.35
CA VAL A 347 20.29 -14.98 -0.74
C VAL A 347 19.51 -16.18 -0.22
N GLY A 348 19.67 -17.32 -0.91
CA GLY A 348 18.95 -18.54 -0.57
C GLY A 348 19.23 -19.01 0.85
N THR A 349 18.17 -19.36 1.56
CA THR A 349 18.19 -19.97 2.90
C THR A 349 17.38 -21.25 2.89
N THR A 350 17.62 -22.12 3.87
CA THR A 350 16.82 -23.31 4.11
C THR A 350 16.05 -23.14 5.42
N ALA A 351 14.76 -23.44 5.42
CA ALA A 351 13.97 -23.54 6.64
C ALA A 351 14.25 -24.87 7.35
N THR A 352 14.09 -24.90 8.67
CA THR A 352 13.98 -26.14 9.45
C THR A 352 12.54 -26.31 9.93
N ALA A 353 12.26 -27.36 10.71
CA ALA A 353 10.95 -27.51 11.34
C ALA A 353 10.60 -26.29 12.20
N ASP A 354 11.58 -25.82 12.99
CA ASP A 354 11.36 -24.79 14.02
C ASP A 354 11.83 -23.40 13.61
N LEU A 355 12.69 -23.27 12.60
CA LEU A 355 13.31 -21.98 12.25
C LEU A 355 12.96 -21.54 10.83
N ARG A 356 12.61 -20.26 10.71
CA ARG A 356 12.50 -19.54 9.43
C ARG A 356 13.58 -18.48 9.36
N THR A 357 14.29 -18.43 8.22
CA THR A 357 15.47 -17.57 8.08
C THR A 357 15.44 -16.81 6.77
N VAL A 358 15.77 -15.52 6.82
CA VAL A 358 16.14 -14.75 5.63
C VAL A 358 17.58 -14.26 5.77
N ALA A 359 18.32 -14.27 4.67
CA ALA A 359 19.69 -13.77 4.63
C ALA A 359 19.86 -12.78 3.47
N ALA A 360 20.71 -11.78 3.68
CA ALA A 360 20.96 -10.74 2.70
C ALA A 360 22.41 -10.27 2.71
N VAL A 361 22.90 -9.87 1.54
CA VAL A 361 24.24 -9.33 1.34
C VAL A 361 24.18 -7.94 0.69
N PRO A 362 24.98 -6.96 1.15
CA PRO A 362 25.08 -5.66 0.53
C PRO A 362 25.77 -5.75 -0.85
N PRO A 363 25.61 -4.74 -1.73
CA PRO A 363 26.25 -4.70 -3.05
C PRO A 363 27.77 -4.89 -3.02
N ASN A 364 28.44 -4.33 -2.01
CA ASN A 364 29.89 -4.44 -1.82
C ASN A 364 30.33 -5.77 -1.17
N ARG A 365 29.38 -6.65 -0.79
CA ARG A 365 29.60 -7.96 -0.15
C ARG A 365 30.43 -7.89 1.14
N SER A 366 30.41 -6.77 1.86
CA SER A 366 31.22 -6.58 3.08
C SER A 366 30.68 -7.31 4.31
N SER A 367 29.45 -7.81 4.27
CA SER A 367 28.81 -8.50 5.39
C SER A 367 27.75 -9.49 4.90
N LEU A 368 27.32 -10.37 5.80
CA LEU A 368 26.13 -11.21 5.65
C LEU A 368 25.22 -10.91 6.84
N VAL A 369 23.97 -10.53 6.57
CA VAL A 369 22.93 -10.41 7.59
C VAL A 369 22.05 -11.63 7.52
N ILE A 370 21.71 -12.16 8.69
CA ILE A 370 20.80 -13.29 8.87
C ILE A 370 19.77 -12.88 9.92
N VAL A 371 18.49 -12.95 9.57
CA VAL A 371 17.38 -12.79 10.52
C VAL A 371 16.73 -14.15 10.68
N VAL A 372 16.65 -14.63 11.93
CA VAL A 372 16.09 -15.94 12.29
C VAL A 372 14.85 -15.73 13.13
N VAL A 373 13.77 -16.40 12.76
CA VAL A 373 12.51 -16.47 13.48
C VAL A 373 12.38 -17.88 14.03
N ASN A 374 12.16 -17.98 15.34
CA ASN A 374 11.87 -19.22 16.07
C ASN A 374 10.40 -19.18 16.48
#